data_AF-A0A7C3CXU4-F1
#
_entry.id   AF-A0A7C3CXU4-F1
#
_cell.length_a   1.000
_cell.length_b   1.000
_cell.length_c   1.000
_cell.angle_alpha   90.00
_cell.angle_beta   90.00
_cell.angle_gamma   90.00
#
_symmetry.space_group_name_H-M   'P 1'
#
loop_
_entity.id
_entity.type
_entity.pdbx_description
1 polymer ?
#
loop_
_entity_poly.entity_id
_entity_poly.type
_entity_poly.pdbx_seq_one_letter_code
_entity_poly.pdbx_strand_id
1 'polypeptide(L)'
;MSYTITTVADTLSRINKDLYIPGIQRPYVWTKDQVIRLFDSLMRKYPIGTLLLWDLPTKSRADWEVYRFVENFWQGDIHNDRVEIPHDAPCTLVLDGQQRLTSLLIGLKGTYTIRKKHKRRSNADAWDEMALHIDLAHAPESDDEVDEHDNPLAEHYRFAFFDVTKRPNNDQGELWFEVSFIFGTRNETELEQLATSWIVNNTKLNDEQKKIA
;
A
#
# COMPACT_ATOMS: atom_id res chain seq x y z
N MET A 1 -22.13 -17.86 -7.22
CA MET A 1 -21.08 -16.86 -6.92
C MET A 1 -20.65 -16.24 -8.23
N SER A 2 -20.88 -14.94 -8.41
CA SER A 2 -20.38 -14.21 -9.57
C SER A 2 -18.96 -13.71 -9.27
N TYR A 3 -18.02 -13.98 -10.17
CA TYR A 3 -16.70 -13.38 -10.13
C TYR A 3 -16.73 -12.10 -10.97
N THR A 4 -16.19 -11.02 -10.42
CA THR A 4 -16.01 -9.75 -11.13
C THR A 4 -14.54 -9.38 -11.10
N ILE A 5 -14.04 -8.88 -12.22
CA ILE A 5 -12.70 -8.32 -12.32
C ILE A 5 -12.81 -6.84 -11.98
N THR A 6 -11.88 -6.35 -11.17
CA THR A 6 -11.77 -4.94 -10.80
C THR A 6 -10.30 -4.56 -10.71
N THR A 7 -9.99 -3.26 -10.81
CA THR A 7 -8.64 -2.77 -10.63
C THR A 7 -8.35 -2.48 -9.15
N VAL A 8 -7.07 -2.44 -8.79
CA VAL A 8 -6.66 -1.96 -7.46
C VAL A 8 -7.17 -0.53 -7.24
N ALA A 9 -7.04 0.34 -8.25
CA ALA A 9 -7.48 1.73 -8.17
C ALA A 9 -8.98 1.86 -7.85
N ASP A 10 -9.83 1.13 -8.59
CA ASP A 10 -11.28 1.15 -8.38
C ASP A 10 -11.64 0.62 -7.00
N THR A 11 -11.02 -0.49 -6.58
CA THR A 11 -11.28 -1.10 -5.26
C THR A 11 -10.87 -0.16 -4.13
N LEU A 12 -9.69 0.45 -4.20
CA LEU A 12 -9.22 1.41 -3.20
C LEU A 12 -10.08 2.69 -3.18
N SER A 13 -10.68 3.09 -4.31
CA SER A 13 -11.56 4.26 -4.36
C SER A 13 -12.85 4.10 -3.55
N ARG A 14 -13.27 2.84 -3.30
CA ARG A 14 -14.48 2.44 -2.56
C ARG A 14 -14.26 2.27 -1.06
N ILE A 15 -13.02 2.02 -0.65
CA ILE A 15 -12.64 1.85 0.75
C ILE A 15 -13.15 3.02 1.58
N ASN A 16 -13.73 2.71 2.75
CA ASN A 16 -14.22 3.70 3.72
C ASN A 16 -15.37 4.59 3.22
N LYS A 17 -15.90 4.33 2.01
CA LYS A 17 -17.08 5.00 1.42
C LYS A 17 -18.27 4.06 1.27
N ASP A 18 -18.03 2.90 0.67
CA ASP A 18 -19.02 1.80 0.58
C ASP A 18 -18.42 0.45 0.98
N LEU A 19 -17.09 0.31 0.94
CA LEU A 19 -16.38 -0.91 1.28
C LEU A 19 -15.77 -0.84 2.68
N TYR A 20 -16.17 -1.77 3.55
CA TYR A 20 -15.85 -1.77 4.98
C TYR A 20 -15.41 -3.15 5.50
N ILE A 21 -14.96 -3.19 6.75
CA ILE A 21 -14.55 -4.41 7.46
C ILE A 21 -15.66 -4.79 8.45
N PRO A 22 -16.12 -6.06 8.49
CA PRO A 22 -17.01 -6.53 9.55
C PRO A 22 -16.29 -6.75 10.87
N GLY A 23 -17.01 -6.60 11.98
CA GLY A 23 -16.48 -6.80 13.34
C GLY A 23 -15.97 -8.20 13.67
N ILE A 24 -16.30 -9.22 12.88
CA ILE A 24 -15.74 -10.57 13.04
C ILE A 24 -14.27 -10.65 12.62
N GLN A 25 -13.78 -9.69 11.82
CA GLN A 25 -12.42 -9.74 11.33
C GLN A 25 -11.40 -9.31 12.38
N ARG A 26 -10.22 -9.92 12.31
CA ARG A 26 -9.09 -9.52 13.15
C ARG A 26 -8.52 -8.16 12.72
N PRO A 27 -7.84 -7.46 13.63
CA PRO A 27 -7.08 -6.25 13.31
C PRO A 27 -6.00 -6.49 12.25
N TYR A 28 -5.49 -5.40 11.67
CA TYR A 28 -4.34 -5.47 10.76
C TYR A 28 -3.08 -5.90 11.50
N VAL A 29 -2.37 -6.90 10.97
CA VAL A 29 -1.20 -7.52 11.64
C VAL A 29 0.00 -7.73 10.70
N TRP A 30 -0.08 -7.27 9.45
CA TRP A 30 1.03 -7.45 8.52
C TRP A 30 2.21 -6.53 8.82
N THR A 31 3.41 -7.08 8.66
CA THR A 31 4.67 -6.37 8.79
C THR A 31 5.03 -5.61 7.51
N LYS A 32 5.93 -4.63 7.60
CA LYS A 32 6.46 -3.91 6.44
C LYS A 32 6.98 -4.85 5.33
N ASP A 33 7.63 -5.96 5.73
CA ASP A 33 8.22 -6.90 4.78
C ASP A 33 7.15 -7.71 4.04
N GLN A 34 6.00 -7.98 4.67
CA GLN A 34 4.85 -8.60 4.00
C GLN A 34 4.17 -7.64 3.03
N VAL A 35 4.14 -6.34 3.34
CA VAL A 35 3.67 -5.32 2.39
C VAL A 35 4.60 -5.25 1.19
N ILE A 36 5.92 -5.17 1.40
CA ILE A 36 6.93 -5.17 0.33
C ILE A 36 6.75 -6.38 -0.59
N ARG A 37 6.64 -7.59 -0.03
CA ARG A 37 6.43 -8.82 -0.82
C ARG A 37 5.14 -8.83 -1.63
N LEU A 38 4.07 -8.20 -1.13
CA LEU A 38 2.82 -8.06 -1.88
C LEU A 38 3.01 -7.16 -3.11
N PHE A 39 3.71 -6.05 -2.96
CA PHE A 39 4.01 -5.14 -4.07
C PHE A 39 4.98 -5.76 -5.07
N ASP A 40 6.01 -6.47 -4.62
CA ASP A 40 6.90 -7.25 -5.49
C ASP A 40 6.11 -8.29 -6.31
N SER A 41 5.24 -9.07 -5.66
CA SER A 41 4.38 -10.04 -6.34
C SER A 41 3.46 -9.39 -7.37
N LEU A 42 2.92 -8.20 -7.07
CA LEU A 42 2.07 -7.45 -7.99
C LEU A 42 2.86 -6.99 -9.23
N MET A 43 4.07 -6.47 -9.05
CA MET A 43 4.94 -6.07 -10.16
C MET A 43 5.38 -7.24 -11.03
N ARG A 44 5.61 -8.41 -10.42
CA ARG A 44 5.90 -9.69 -11.11
C ARG A 44 4.68 -10.30 -11.81
N LYS A 45 3.51 -9.66 -11.72
CA LYS A 45 2.23 -10.15 -12.26
C LYS A 45 1.81 -11.50 -11.68
N TYR A 46 2.27 -11.82 -10.47
CA TYR A 46 1.86 -13.02 -9.77
C TYR A 46 0.44 -12.88 -9.21
N PRO A 47 -0.35 -13.96 -9.18
CA PRO A 47 -1.69 -13.91 -8.64
C PRO A 47 -1.65 -13.64 -7.13
N ILE A 48 -2.15 -12.48 -6.72
CA ILE A 48 -2.23 -12.10 -5.31
C ILE A 48 -3.50 -12.63 -4.61
N GLY A 49 -4.20 -13.59 -5.22
CA GLY A 49 -5.46 -14.19 -4.75
C GLY A 49 -6.72 -13.37 -5.07
N THR A 50 -7.86 -13.79 -4.55
CA THR A 50 -9.17 -13.13 -4.74
C THR A 50 -9.62 -12.38 -3.48
N LEU A 51 -10.61 -11.49 -3.60
CA LEU A 51 -11.32 -10.88 -2.47
C LEU A 51 -12.71 -11.51 -2.35
N LEU A 52 -13.14 -11.83 -1.13
CA LEU A 52 -14.52 -12.24 -0.87
C LEU A 52 -15.29 -11.04 -0.33
N LEU A 53 -16.26 -10.56 -1.11
CA LEU A 53 -17.06 -9.40 -0.78
C LEU A 53 -18.51 -9.80 -0.49
N TRP A 54 -19.16 -9.11 0.44
CA TRP A 54 -20.58 -9.29 0.74
C TRP A 54 -21.32 -7.96 0.73
N ASP A 55 -22.19 -7.79 -0.26
CA ASP A 55 -23.07 -6.63 -0.34
C ASP A 55 -24.19 -6.77 0.68
N LEU A 56 -24.21 -5.88 1.68
CA LEU A 56 -25.17 -5.90 2.76
C LEU A 56 -26.50 -5.28 2.33
N PRO A 57 -27.61 -6.04 2.37
CA PRO A 57 -28.93 -5.49 2.14
C PRO A 57 -29.24 -4.41 3.18
N THR A 58 -29.88 -3.32 2.75
CA THR A 58 -30.27 -2.18 3.61
C THR A 58 -30.96 -2.60 4.90
N LYS A 59 -31.80 -3.65 4.84
CA LYS A 59 -32.59 -4.14 5.98
C LYS A 59 -31.76 -4.79 7.09
N SER A 60 -30.57 -5.32 6.78
CA SER A 60 -29.75 -6.09 7.73
C SER A 60 -28.60 -5.27 8.32
N ARG A 61 -28.46 -3.99 8.00
CA ARG A 61 -27.28 -3.18 8.36
C ARG A 61 -27.15 -2.89 9.85
N ALA A 62 -28.28 -2.69 10.53
CA ALA A 62 -28.28 -2.40 11.96
C ALA A 62 -27.73 -3.56 12.81
N ASP A 63 -27.69 -4.77 12.26
CA ASP A 63 -27.26 -5.98 12.97
C ASP A 63 -25.73 -6.19 12.93
N TRP A 64 -25.00 -5.38 12.17
CA TRP A 64 -23.57 -5.59 11.93
C TRP A 64 -22.73 -4.43 12.43
N GLU A 65 -21.67 -4.76 13.16
CA GLU A 65 -20.59 -3.83 13.47
C GLU A 65 -19.65 -3.71 12.28
N VAL A 66 -19.38 -2.48 11.88
CA VAL A 66 -18.61 -2.13 10.69
C VAL A 66 -17.49 -1.18 11.04
N TYR A 67 -16.36 -1.39 10.39
CA TYR A 67 -15.11 -0.72 10.72
C TYR A 67 -14.43 -0.17 9.46
N ARG A 68 -13.69 0.94 9.65
CA ARG A 68 -12.85 1.51 8.60
C ARG A 68 -11.63 0.64 8.35
N PHE A 69 -11.14 0.68 7.13
CA PHE A 69 -9.76 0.32 6.82
C PHE A 69 -8.83 1.38 7.39
N VAL A 70 -7.68 0.93 7.88
CA VAL A 70 -6.61 1.80 8.37
C VAL A 70 -5.76 2.24 7.19
N GLU A 71 -5.75 3.55 6.91
CA GLU A 71 -4.92 4.16 5.87
C GLU A 71 -3.52 4.46 6.40
N ASN A 72 -3.43 5.09 7.57
CA ASN A 72 -2.16 5.39 8.25
C ASN A 72 -2.00 4.44 9.44
N PHE A 73 -1.29 3.34 9.22
CA PHE A 73 -1.14 2.29 10.22
C PHE A 73 -0.17 2.71 11.32
N TRP A 74 -0.52 2.40 12.57
CA TRP A 74 0.33 2.63 13.74
C TRP A 74 0.64 1.33 14.46
N GLN A 75 1.92 0.97 14.56
CA GLN A 75 2.32 -0.29 15.17
C GLN A 75 1.88 -0.40 16.63
N GLY A 76 1.12 -1.46 16.93
CA GLY A 76 0.58 -1.72 18.26
C GLY A 76 -0.75 -1.01 18.52
N ASP A 77 -1.30 -0.32 17.52
CA ASP A 77 -2.73 -0.14 17.42
C ASP A 77 -3.39 -1.45 17.01
N ILE A 78 -4.54 -1.73 17.61
CA ILE A 78 -5.28 -2.98 17.45
C ILE A 78 -6.75 -2.73 17.13
N HIS A 79 -7.20 -1.47 17.06
CA HIS A 79 -8.59 -1.16 16.80
C HIS A 79 -8.73 -0.32 15.54
N ASN A 80 -9.58 -0.80 14.64
CA ASN A 80 -10.07 0.02 13.56
C ASN A 80 -11.20 0.92 14.09
N ASP A 81 -11.42 2.06 13.45
CA ASP A 81 -12.53 2.95 13.82
C ASP A 81 -13.88 2.33 13.43
N ARG A 82 -14.79 2.24 14.41
CA ARG A 82 -16.18 1.85 14.16
C ARG A 82 -16.88 2.93 13.33
N VAL A 83 -17.73 2.49 12.40
CA VAL A 83 -18.53 3.36 11.53
C VAL A 83 -20.01 3.09 11.76
N GLU A 84 -20.78 4.17 11.87
CA GLU A 84 -22.23 4.10 11.68
C GLU A 84 -22.53 4.39 10.20
N ILE A 85 -23.10 3.40 9.51
CA ILE A 85 -23.44 3.54 8.10
C ILE A 85 -24.87 4.08 7.99
N PRO A 86 -25.10 5.19 7.26
CA PRO A 86 -26.45 5.69 7.03
C PRO A 86 -27.36 4.61 6.42
N HIS A 87 -28.64 4.61 6.81
CA HIS A 87 -29.59 3.56 6.40
C HIS A 87 -29.61 3.30 4.90
N ASP A 88 -29.53 4.35 4.05
CA ASP A 88 -29.64 4.20 2.59
C ASP A 88 -28.28 4.15 1.86
N ALA A 89 -27.15 4.31 2.55
CA ALA A 89 -25.82 4.34 1.92
C ALA A 89 -25.35 2.93 1.53
N PRO A 90 -24.77 2.70 0.34
CA PRO A 90 -24.27 1.37 -0.03
C PRO A 90 -23.25 0.84 0.99
N CYS A 91 -23.29 -0.48 1.22
CA CYS A 91 -22.40 -1.16 2.17
C CYS A 91 -22.02 -2.52 1.62
N THR A 92 -20.73 -2.70 1.36
CA THR A 92 -20.08 -3.95 1.00
C THR A 92 -19.05 -4.27 2.08
N LEU A 93 -19.02 -5.51 2.54
CA LEU A 93 -18.05 -6.00 3.51
C LEU A 93 -16.96 -6.85 2.87
N VAL A 94 -15.74 -6.72 3.36
CA VAL A 94 -14.63 -7.62 3.02
C VAL A 94 -14.59 -8.80 3.99
N LEU A 95 -15.01 -9.97 3.50
CA LEU A 95 -14.99 -11.24 4.23
C LEU A 95 -13.65 -11.98 4.10
N ASP A 96 -12.92 -11.77 3.01
CA ASP A 96 -11.54 -12.26 2.86
C ASP A 96 -10.68 -11.26 2.07
N GLY A 97 -9.38 -11.28 2.35
CA GLY A 97 -8.39 -10.42 1.69
C GLY A 97 -8.19 -9.05 2.34
N GLN A 98 -8.77 -8.80 3.52
CA GLN A 98 -8.61 -7.56 4.27
C GLN A 98 -7.15 -7.14 4.45
N GLN A 99 -6.26 -8.05 4.84
CA GLN A 99 -4.86 -7.72 5.11
C GLN A 99 -4.14 -7.30 3.81
N ARG A 100 -4.42 -7.97 2.69
CA ARG A 100 -3.90 -7.60 1.37
C ARG A 100 -4.41 -6.22 0.95
N LEU A 101 -5.72 -5.99 1.07
CA LEU A 101 -6.34 -4.73 0.68
C LEU A 101 -5.88 -3.55 1.55
N THR A 102 -5.73 -3.76 2.86
CA THR A 102 -5.18 -2.76 3.79
C THR A 102 -3.72 -2.45 3.46
N SER A 103 -2.93 -3.46 3.09
CA SER A 103 -1.52 -3.27 2.69
C SER A 103 -1.39 -2.46 1.40
N LEU A 104 -2.27 -2.71 0.42
CA LEU A 104 -2.35 -1.89 -0.81
C LEU A 104 -2.75 -0.45 -0.48
N LEU A 105 -3.72 -0.26 0.41
CA LEU A 105 -4.14 1.08 0.86
C LEU A 105 -2.98 1.84 1.52
N ILE A 106 -2.26 1.21 2.45
CA ILE A 106 -1.09 1.79 3.12
C ILE A 106 -0.03 2.15 2.09
N GLY A 107 0.36 1.23 1.19
CA GLY A 107 1.44 1.48 0.24
C GLY A 107 1.12 2.51 -0.85
N LEU A 108 -0.15 2.65 -1.25
CA LEU A 108 -0.58 3.53 -2.34
C LEU A 108 -1.16 4.87 -1.88
N LYS A 109 -1.56 5.02 -0.61
CA LYS A 109 -2.24 6.23 -0.13
C LYS A 109 -1.86 6.69 1.27
N GLY A 110 -1.34 5.79 2.11
CA GLY A 110 -1.12 6.07 3.52
C GLY A 110 0.32 5.83 3.95
N THR A 111 0.48 5.57 5.25
CA THR A 111 1.78 5.41 5.89
C THR A 111 1.82 4.23 6.85
N TYR A 112 3.03 3.73 7.12
CA TYR A 112 3.30 2.69 8.10
C TYR A 112 4.15 3.28 9.22
N THR A 113 3.55 3.50 10.38
CA THR A 113 4.24 4.05 11.55
C THR A 113 4.75 2.95 12.46
N ILE A 114 6.07 2.93 12.68
CA ILE A 114 6.75 1.93 13.51
C ILE A 114 7.45 2.58 14.70
N ARG A 115 7.54 1.85 15.82
CA ARG A 115 8.30 2.31 16.98
C ARG A 115 9.80 2.04 16.81
N LYS A 116 10.62 3.06 17.03
CA LYS A 116 12.08 2.96 17.17
C LYS A 116 12.48 1.98 18.26
N LYS A 117 13.47 1.16 17.94
CA LYS A 117 14.11 0.28 18.92
C LYS A 117 14.66 1.10 20.09
N HIS A 118 14.51 0.58 21.31
CA HIS A 118 14.96 1.20 22.57
C HIS A 118 14.28 2.51 22.98
N LYS A 119 13.28 3.01 22.25
CA LYS A 119 12.49 4.18 22.67
C LYS A 119 11.21 3.72 23.37
N ARG A 120 10.82 4.41 24.45
CA ARG A 120 9.57 4.13 25.19
C ARG A 120 8.36 4.58 24.37
N ARG A 121 7.24 3.85 24.46
CA ARG A 121 5.98 4.15 23.76
C ARG A 121 5.48 5.58 24.03
N SER A 122 5.70 6.08 25.23
CA SER A 122 5.27 7.41 25.68
C SER A 122 6.12 8.57 25.15
N ASN A 123 7.23 8.30 24.47
CA ASN A 123 8.07 9.36 23.90
C ASN A 123 7.55 9.73 22.51
N ALA A 124 7.31 11.02 22.27
CA ALA A 124 6.85 11.54 20.98
C ALA A 124 7.81 11.18 19.84
N ASP A 125 9.13 11.23 20.08
CA ASP A 125 10.16 10.93 19.07
C ASP A 125 10.38 9.42 18.87
N ALA A 126 9.59 8.56 19.52
CA ALA A 126 9.75 7.11 19.44
C ALA A 126 9.23 6.51 18.14
N TRP A 127 8.62 7.29 17.26
CA TRP A 127 7.88 6.80 16.12
C TRP A 127 8.46 7.34 14.82
N ASP A 128 8.57 6.46 13.82
CA ASP A 128 8.88 6.83 12.44
C ASP A 128 7.66 6.51 11.61
N GLU A 129 7.08 7.55 11.01
CA GLU A 129 6.05 7.42 9.99
C GLU A 129 6.73 7.18 8.65
N MET A 130 6.41 6.07 7.98
CA MET A 130 7.13 5.65 6.78
C MET A 130 6.20 5.54 5.57
N ALA A 131 6.69 5.92 4.39
CA ALA A 131 6.02 5.73 3.10
C ALA A 131 6.77 4.69 2.24
N LEU A 132 6.01 3.93 1.46
CA LEU A 132 6.56 2.91 0.55
C LEU A 132 7.19 3.58 -0.67
N HIS A 133 8.41 3.18 -0.99
CA HIS A 133 9.16 3.61 -2.17
C HIS A 133 9.59 2.40 -2.99
N ILE A 134 9.78 2.62 -4.29
CA ILE A 134 10.39 1.68 -5.23
C ILE A 134 11.66 2.30 -5.78
N ASP A 135 12.72 1.51 -5.92
CA ASP A 135 13.91 1.94 -6.63
C ASP A 135 13.78 1.67 -8.12
N LEU A 136 13.71 2.73 -8.91
CA LEU A 136 13.61 2.69 -10.37
C LEU A 136 14.95 2.43 -11.07
N ALA A 137 16.08 2.63 -10.39
CA ALA A 137 17.40 2.34 -10.95
C ALA A 137 17.77 0.85 -10.84
N HIS A 138 17.05 0.10 -10.01
CA HIS A 138 17.21 -1.35 -9.90
C HIS A 138 16.47 -2.04 -11.05
N ALA A 139 17.24 -2.61 -11.99
CA ALA A 139 16.69 -3.52 -12.97
C ALA A 139 16.37 -4.86 -12.28
N PRO A 140 15.13 -5.39 -12.41
CA PRO A 140 14.84 -6.72 -11.90
C PRO A 140 15.70 -7.74 -12.65
N GLU A 141 16.31 -8.68 -11.94
CA GLU A 141 17.00 -9.82 -12.56
C GLU A 141 16.02 -10.57 -13.47
N SER A 142 16.45 -10.89 -14.69
CA SER A 142 15.66 -11.67 -15.64
C SER A 142 15.48 -13.10 -15.13
N ASP A 143 14.27 -13.66 -15.27
CA ASP A 143 13.95 -15.05 -14.92
C ASP A 143 14.87 -16.12 -15.57
N ASP A 144 15.70 -15.73 -16.55
CA ASP A 144 16.58 -16.59 -17.34
C ASP A 144 17.98 -16.84 -16.73
N GLU A 145 18.39 -16.10 -15.67
CA GLU A 145 19.64 -16.39 -14.96
C GLU A 145 19.39 -17.49 -13.92
N VAL A 146 19.44 -18.74 -14.40
CA VAL A 146 19.37 -19.95 -13.57
C VAL A 146 20.67 -20.08 -12.76
N ASP A 147 20.77 -19.38 -11.63
CA ASP A 147 21.90 -19.52 -10.70
C ASP A 147 21.39 -19.89 -9.30
N GLU A 148 21.52 -21.18 -8.95
CA GLU A 148 21.45 -21.90 -7.65
C GLU A 148 20.53 -21.43 -6.49
N HIS A 149 19.67 -20.44 -6.66
CA HIS A 149 18.71 -19.92 -5.68
C HIS A 149 17.33 -19.84 -6.33
N ASP A 150 16.74 -21.00 -6.55
CA ASP A 150 15.31 -21.22 -6.79
C ASP A 150 14.49 -20.87 -5.53
N ASN A 151 14.69 -19.64 -5.03
CA ASN A 151 13.99 -19.09 -3.90
C ASN A 151 12.89 -18.19 -4.45
N PRO A 152 11.63 -18.65 -4.53
CA PRO A 152 10.50 -17.82 -4.92
C PRO A 152 10.29 -16.59 -4.01
N LEU A 153 11.08 -16.45 -2.93
CA LEU A 153 11.13 -15.30 -2.03
C LEU A 153 12.27 -14.31 -2.32
N ALA A 154 13.07 -14.50 -3.39
CA ALA A 154 14.03 -13.48 -3.81
C ALA A 154 13.27 -12.21 -4.24
N GLU A 155 13.73 -11.05 -3.77
CA GLU A 155 13.14 -9.75 -4.07
C GLU A 155 13.59 -9.30 -5.46
N HIS A 156 12.71 -9.33 -6.47
CA HIS A 156 13.04 -8.89 -7.84
C HIS A 156 12.92 -7.37 -7.99
N TYR A 157 11.91 -6.79 -7.37
CA TYR A 157 11.72 -5.35 -7.31
C TYR A 157 12.13 -4.85 -5.94
N ARG A 158 12.97 -3.82 -5.95
CA ARG A 158 13.52 -3.25 -4.74
C ARG A 158 12.57 -2.20 -4.15
N PHE A 159 11.72 -2.65 -3.23
CA PHE A 159 10.82 -1.80 -2.44
C PHE A 159 11.35 -1.58 -1.03
N ALA A 160 11.17 -0.38 -0.48
CA ALA A 160 11.53 -0.08 0.90
C ALA A 160 10.63 1.00 1.51
N PHE A 161 10.50 0.96 2.84
CA PHE A 161 9.83 2.01 3.60
C PHE A 161 10.86 3.03 4.09
N PHE A 162 10.61 4.30 3.83
CA PHE A 162 11.44 5.42 4.29
C PHE A 162 10.63 6.37 5.17
N ASP A 163 11.27 6.94 6.19
CA ASP A 163 10.71 7.99 7.04
C ASP A 163 10.28 9.18 6.18
N VAL A 164 9.02 9.60 6.29
CA VAL A 164 8.43 10.69 5.48
C VAL A 164 9.15 12.03 5.68
N THR A 165 9.83 12.22 6.82
CA THR A 165 10.62 13.41 7.14
C THR A 165 12.08 13.31 6.68
N LYS A 166 12.54 12.11 6.32
CA LYS A 166 13.92 11.82 5.87
C LYS A 166 13.88 10.96 4.62
N ARG A 167 13.30 11.54 3.57
CA ARG A 167 13.23 10.92 2.24
C ARG A 167 14.63 10.57 1.71
N PRO A 168 14.75 9.50 0.92
CA PRO A 168 16.03 9.10 0.33
C PRO A 168 16.61 10.22 -0.53
N ASN A 169 17.94 10.38 -0.49
CA ASN A 169 18.64 11.42 -1.26
C ASN A 169 18.81 11.06 -2.74
N ASN A 170 18.57 9.80 -3.12
CA ASN A 170 18.86 9.24 -4.44
C ASN A 170 20.34 9.41 -4.83
N ASP A 171 21.22 8.77 -4.04
CA ASP A 171 22.67 8.76 -4.27
C ASP A 171 23.04 7.92 -5.52
N GLN A 172 24.33 7.83 -5.86
CA GLN A 172 24.79 7.10 -7.06
C GLN A 172 24.29 5.64 -7.07
N GLY A 173 23.55 5.27 -8.11
CA GLY A 173 23.03 3.92 -8.32
C GLY A 173 21.65 3.64 -7.72
N GLU A 174 21.01 4.63 -7.09
CA GLU A 174 19.66 4.47 -6.51
C GLU A 174 18.71 5.57 -7.00
N LEU A 175 17.46 5.23 -7.26
CA LEU A 175 16.41 6.16 -7.68
C LEU A 175 15.08 5.81 -7.02
N TRP A 176 14.92 6.21 -5.76
CA TRP A 176 13.74 5.92 -4.97
C TRP A 176 12.58 6.87 -5.28
N PHE A 177 11.49 6.30 -5.78
CA PHE A 177 10.24 6.97 -6.05
C PHE A 177 9.18 6.57 -5.02
N GLU A 178 8.46 7.54 -4.45
CA GLU A 178 7.37 7.27 -3.50
C GLU A 178 6.14 6.72 -4.23
N VAL A 179 5.74 5.50 -3.90
CA VAL A 179 4.68 4.76 -4.62
C VAL A 179 3.33 5.47 -4.55
N SER A 180 3.05 6.20 -3.47
CA SER A 180 1.77 6.88 -3.26
C SER A 180 1.44 7.92 -4.34
N PHE A 181 2.46 8.52 -4.96
CA PHE A 181 2.28 9.55 -5.98
C PHE A 181 1.56 9.03 -7.22
N ILE A 182 1.70 7.74 -7.56
CA ILE A 182 1.04 7.15 -8.73
C ILE A 182 -0.48 7.10 -8.58
N PHE A 183 -0.99 7.01 -7.35
CA PHE A 183 -2.44 6.94 -7.12
C PHE A 183 -3.13 8.28 -7.42
N GLY A 184 -2.37 9.38 -7.41
CA GLY A 184 -2.87 10.72 -7.74
C GLY A 184 -3.16 10.94 -9.22
N THR A 185 -2.62 10.08 -10.11
CA THR A 185 -2.69 10.27 -11.56
C THR A 185 -3.85 9.48 -12.16
N ARG A 186 -4.75 10.16 -12.86
CA ARG A 186 -5.97 9.56 -13.45
C ARG A 186 -5.84 9.28 -14.94
N ASN A 187 -4.86 9.89 -15.59
CA ASN A 187 -4.61 9.80 -17.02
C ASN A 187 -3.11 9.99 -17.30
N GLU A 188 -2.72 9.68 -18.53
CA GLU A 188 -1.33 9.74 -19.00
C GLU A 188 -0.73 11.15 -18.89
N THR A 189 -1.53 12.20 -19.15
CA THR A 189 -1.08 13.59 -19.01
C THR A 189 -0.73 13.96 -17.57
N GLU A 190 -1.56 13.56 -16.59
CA GLU A 190 -1.27 13.77 -15.17
C GLU A 190 -0.03 12.98 -14.73
N LEU A 191 0.20 11.79 -15.30
CA LEU A 191 1.37 10.98 -15.03
C LEU A 191 2.65 11.64 -15.57
N GLU A 192 2.65 12.13 -16.80
CA GLU A 192 3.78 12.88 -17.38
C GLU A 192 4.09 14.15 -16.58
N GLN A 193 3.05 14.86 -16.14
CA GLN A 193 3.20 16.05 -15.30
C GLN A 193 3.79 15.69 -13.93
N LEU A 194 3.34 14.59 -13.32
CA LEU A 194 3.88 14.09 -12.07
C LEU A 194 5.37 13.73 -12.22
N ALA A 195 5.73 12.95 -13.24
CA ALA A 195 7.10 12.55 -13.50
C ALA A 195 8.00 13.77 -13.70
N THR A 196 7.59 14.70 -14.56
CA THR A 196 8.32 15.96 -14.79
C THR A 196 8.47 16.78 -13.51
N SER A 197 7.38 16.95 -12.75
CA SER A 197 7.40 17.71 -11.49
C SER A 197 8.31 17.06 -10.46
N TRP A 198 8.26 15.72 -10.35
CA TRP A 198 9.09 14.96 -9.44
C TRP A 198 10.57 15.13 -9.80
N ILE A 199 10.95 15.00 -11.08
CA ILE A 199 12.33 15.22 -11.55
C ILE A 199 12.80 16.64 -11.21
N VAL A 200 11.99 17.66 -11.52
CA VAL A 200 12.34 19.08 -11.29
C VAL A 200 12.52 19.38 -9.80
N ASN A 201 11.68 18.81 -8.94
CA ASN A 201 11.75 19.04 -7.49
C ASN A 201 12.90 18.27 -6.82
N ASN A 202 13.36 17.16 -7.42
CA ASN A 202 14.50 16.40 -6.92
C ASN A 202 15.82 16.92 -7.51
N THR A 203 16.26 18.09 -7.02
CA THR A 203 17.49 18.77 -7.47
C THR A 203 18.79 17.96 -7.30
N LYS A 204 18.76 16.88 -6.50
CA LYS A 204 19.90 15.99 -6.28
C LYS A 204 20.08 14.90 -7.33
N LEU A 205 19.12 14.73 -8.27
CA LEU A 205 19.23 13.74 -9.34
C LEU A 205 20.37 14.09 -10.30
N ASN A 206 21.20 13.11 -10.60
CA ASN A 206 22.21 13.19 -11.65
C ASN A 206 21.59 12.98 -13.04
N ASP A 207 22.35 13.23 -14.10
CA ASP A 207 21.82 13.18 -15.48
C ASP A 207 21.46 11.78 -15.98
N GLU A 208 21.96 10.73 -15.34
CA GLU A 208 21.58 9.35 -15.63
C GLU A 208 20.24 9.00 -14.98
N GLN A 209 20.07 9.33 -13.70
CA GLN A 209 18.82 9.18 -12.95
C GLN A 209 17.67 9.95 -13.61
N LYS A 210 17.92 11.15 -14.14
CA LYS A 210 16.92 11.94 -14.89
C LYS A 210 16.45 11.28 -16.19
N LYS A 211 17.20 10.33 -16.76
CA LYS A 211 16.80 9.59 -17.96
C LYS A 211 15.98 8.34 -17.63
N ILE A 212 16.15 7.79 -16.43
CA ILE A 212 15.41 6.63 -15.93
C ILE A 212 14.03 7.05 -15.41
N ALA A 213 13.99 8.19 -14.72
CA ALA A 213 12.77 8.83 -14.20
C ALA A 213 11.84 9.30 -15.31
#